data_AF-A0A2E8S9H9-F1
#
_entry.id   AF-A0A2E8S9H9-F1
#
_cell.length_a   1.000
_cell.length_b   1.000
_cell.length_c   1.000
_cell.angle_alpha   90.00
_cell.angle_beta   90.00
_cell.angle_gamma   90.00
#
_symmetry.space_group_name_H-M   'P 1'
#
loop_
_entity.id
_entity.type
_entity.pdbx_description
1 polymer ?
#
loop_
_entity_poly.entity_id
_entity_poly.type
_entity_poly.pdbx_seq_one_letter_code
_entity_poly.pdbx_strand_id
1 'polypeptide(L)'
;MHEPQSNEALEKLWTLAQNPPASLNKVRFTGMEPSLPSIYKTGILAQSTIAAAALASAEIWQSRTGLSQTVTVDIDAASASFRSENYLRVNGNNRFHTNKLKPENNIHGFYRCGDDGWIQLHANYPQHRKDILQTLRCDGLRKSVSNKLLTMSALEAENKLTNIGLPAGKMRTVEEWSEHPQGHAVARMPLFTITKIGDAAPIKLSQNPKRPLEGIKTLDLTKVIAGPLIGRTLAEHGADVIWVNGPHLDLIESLVIDMSRG
;
A
#
# COMPACT_ATOMS: atom_id res chain seq x y z
N MET A 1 29.32 7.51 -3.39
CA MET A 1 27.88 7.41 -3.74
C MET A 1 27.62 5.95 -4.04
N HIS A 2 26.88 5.24 -3.20
CA HIS A 2 26.49 3.86 -3.53
C HIS A 2 25.35 3.90 -4.54
N GLU A 3 25.45 3.03 -5.55
CA GLU A 3 24.48 2.81 -6.61
C GLU A 3 23.03 2.66 -6.09
N PRO A 4 22.03 2.90 -6.93
CA PRO A 4 20.63 2.71 -6.54
C PRO A 4 20.42 1.26 -6.06
N GLN A 5 20.13 1.11 -4.77
CA GLN A 5 19.74 -0.15 -4.14
C GLN A 5 18.44 -0.74 -4.72
N SER A 6 17.80 -0.06 -5.67
CA SER A 6 16.67 -0.56 -6.45
C SER A 6 17.00 -1.85 -7.20
N ASN A 7 18.25 -2.02 -7.68
CA ASN A 7 18.71 -3.28 -8.27
C ASN A 7 18.67 -4.42 -7.24
N GLU A 8 19.25 -4.22 -6.06
CA GLU A 8 19.27 -5.22 -4.99
C GLU A 8 17.85 -5.54 -4.48
N ALA A 9 17.00 -4.51 -4.35
CA ALA A 9 15.62 -4.68 -3.93
C ALA A 9 14.81 -5.46 -4.97
N LEU A 10 14.97 -5.15 -6.26
CA LEU A 10 14.35 -5.89 -7.36
C LEU A 10 14.84 -7.34 -7.38
N GLU A 11 16.14 -7.59 -7.28
CA GLU A 11 16.71 -8.93 -7.28
C GLU A 11 16.12 -9.79 -6.14
N LYS A 12 15.99 -9.22 -4.94
CA LYS A 12 15.35 -9.89 -3.80
C LYS A 12 13.89 -10.24 -4.08
N LEU A 13 13.10 -9.29 -4.59
CA LEU A 13 11.70 -9.51 -4.95
C LEU A 13 11.57 -10.61 -6.03
N TRP A 14 12.41 -10.54 -7.05
CA TRP A 14 12.39 -11.43 -8.21
C TRP A 14 12.80 -12.86 -7.85
N THR A 15 13.84 -13.00 -7.02
CA THR A 15 14.29 -14.28 -6.49
C THR A 15 13.25 -14.89 -5.56
N LEU A 16 12.63 -14.10 -4.69
CA LEU A 16 11.58 -14.58 -3.80
C LEU A 16 10.34 -15.06 -4.56
N ALA A 17 10.06 -14.46 -5.72
CA ALA A 17 9.03 -14.92 -6.66
C ALA A 17 9.43 -16.17 -7.47
N GLN A 18 10.66 -16.67 -7.31
CA GLN A 18 11.22 -17.81 -8.06
C GLN A 18 11.27 -17.57 -9.58
N ASN A 19 11.46 -16.32 -10.00
CA ASN A 19 11.56 -15.97 -11.42
C ASN A 19 13.00 -16.14 -11.96
N PRO A 20 13.18 -16.30 -13.28
CA PRO A 20 14.51 -16.47 -13.87
C PRO A 20 15.41 -15.23 -13.68
N PRO A 21 16.64 -15.37 -13.16
CA PRO A 21 17.52 -14.23 -12.87
C PRO A 21 17.98 -13.49 -14.13
N ALA A 22 18.06 -14.16 -15.28
CA ALA A 22 18.51 -13.56 -16.53
C ALA A 22 17.66 -12.36 -16.99
N SER A 23 16.38 -12.33 -16.60
CA SER A 23 15.43 -11.26 -16.96
C SER A 23 15.78 -9.92 -16.29
N LEU A 24 16.51 -9.93 -15.17
CA LEU A 24 16.95 -8.71 -14.47
C LEU A 24 17.82 -7.80 -15.35
N ASN A 25 18.58 -8.37 -16.29
CA ASN A 25 19.42 -7.61 -17.23
C ASN A 25 18.62 -6.71 -18.18
N LYS A 26 17.29 -6.88 -18.24
CA LYS A 26 16.39 -6.07 -19.06
C LYS A 26 15.85 -4.83 -18.33
N VAL A 27 16.19 -4.64 -17.06
CA VAL A 27 15.72 -3.51 -16.26
C VAL A 27 16.79 -2.42 -16.16
N ARG A 28 16.35 -1.17 -16.28
CA ARG A 28 17.17 0.03 -16.09
C ARG A 28 16.49 0.97 -15.10
N PHE A 29 17.27 1.54 -14.20
CA PHE A 29 16.80 2.53 -13.23
C PHE A 29 17.39 3.90 -13.55
N THR A 30 16.57 4.94 -13.47
CA THR A 30 17.01 6.34 -13.63
C THR A 30 16.62 7.19 -12.42
N GLY A 31 17.26 8.35 -12.26
CA GLY A 31 17.07 9.25 -11.13
C GLY A 31 17.91 8.88 -9.90
N MET A 32 17.74 9.62 -8.79
CA MET A 32 18.51 9.45 -7.56
C MET A 32 17.61 9.53 -6.31
N GLU A 33 18.01 8.82 -5.24
CA GLU A 33 17.37 8.88 -3.93
C GLU A 33 18.07 9.94 -3.04
N PRO A 34 17.36 10.67 -2.15
CA PRO A 34 15.92 10.57 -1.84
C PRO A 34 15.03 11.33 -2.82
N SER A 35 14.00 10.65 -3.34
CA SER A 35 12.92 11.32 -4.09
C SER A 35 11.89 12.01 -3.18
N LEU A 36 11.70 11.52 -1.94
CA LEU A 36 10.78 12.08 -0.94
C LEU A 36 11.47 12.32 0.40
N PRO A 37 11.04 13.31 1.21
CA PRO A 37 11.59 13.59 2.54
C PRO A 37 11.15 12.53 3.55
N SER A 38 11.79 11.37 3.51
CA SER A 38 11.48 10.21 4.35
C SER A 38 12.77 9.65 4.96
N ILE A 39 12.67 9.13 6.19
CA ILE A 39 13.74 8.36 6.82
C ILE A 39 13.85 6.94 6.22
N TYR A 40 12.81 6.50 5.51
CA TYR A 40 12.79 5.25 4.76
C TYR A 40 13.04 5.50 3.28
N LYS A 41 13.63 4.51 2.61
CA LYS A 41 13.97 4.53 1.17
C LYS A 41 12.73 4.29 0.30
N THR A 42 11.77 5.21 0.39
CA THR A 42 10.45 5.08 -0.27
C THR A 42 10.57 5.17 -1.79
N GLY A 43 11.54 5.90 -2.33
CA GLY A 43 11.75 5.95 -3.78
C GLY A 43 12.28 4.62 -4.30
N ILE A 44 13.21 3.99 -3.57
CA ILE A 44 13.69 2.64 -3.90
C ILE A 44 12.56 1.61 -3.83
N LEU A 45 11.72 1.66 -2.79
CA LEU A 45 10.54 0.79 -2.66
C LEU A 45 9.61 0.95 -3.88
N ALA A 46 9.28 2.18 -4.25
CA ALA A 46 8.40 2.46 -5.38
C ALA A 46 9.01 1.98 -6.70
N GLN A 47 10.26 2.35 -6.96
CA GLN A 47 10.94 2.06 -8.21
C GLN A 47 11.15 0.55 -8.42
N SER A 48 11.58 -0.18 -7.39
CA SER A 48 11.82 -1.63 -7.48
C SER A 48 10.55 -2.46 -7.61
N THR A 49 9.48 -2.12 -6.90
CA THR A 49 8.20 -2.85 -6.98
C THR A 49 7.48 -2.63 -8.31
N ILE A 50 7.49 -1.40 -8.84
CA ILE A 50 6.98 -1.08 -10.18
C ILE A 50 7.80 -1.82 -11.25
N ALA A 51 9.13 -1.83 -11.14
CA ALA A 51 9.99 -2.57 -12.06
C ALA A 51 9.72 -4.08 -12.02
N ALA A 52 9.49 -4.66 -10.84
CA ALA A 52 9.16 -6.08 -10.72
C ALA A 52 7.85 -6.42 -11.45
N ALA A 53 6.80 -5.62 -11.28
CA ALA A 53 5.52 -5.81 -11.97
C ALA A 53 5.66 -5.65 -13.49
N ALA A 54 6.34 -4.59 -13.94
CA ALA A 54 6.57 -4.34 -15.36
C ALA A 54 7.44 -5.44 -16.01
N LEU A 55 8.47 -5.92 -15.32
CA LEU A 55 9.32 -7.02 -15.80
C LEU A 55 8.54 -8.33 -15.89
N ALA A 56 7.70 -8.65 -14.90
CA ALA A 56 6.82 -9.82 -14.96
C ALA A 56 5.88 -9.74 -16.17
N SER A 57 5.30 -8.57 -16.44
CA SER A 57 4.49 -8.36 -17.63
C SER A 57 5.29 -8.52 -18.93
N ALA A 58 6.54 -8.03 -18.99
CA ALA A 58 7.40 -8.17 -20.16
C ALA A 58 7.80 -9.63 -20.43
N GLU A 59 8.00 -10.43 -19.38
CA GLU A 59 8.29 -11.87 -19.51
C GLU A 59 7.07 -12.66 -19.99
N ILE A 60 5.86 -12.31 -19.53
CA ILE A 60 4.61 -12.86 -20.07
C ILE A 60 4.48 -12.49 -21.55
N TRP A 61 4.76 -11.24 -21.92
CA TRP A 61 4.73 -10.79 -23.31
C TRP A 61 5.70 -11.59 -24.19
N GLN A 62 6.95 -11.75 -23.75
CA GLN A 62 7.96 -12.57 -24.44
C GLN A 62 7.50 -14.02 -24.59
N SER A 63 6.95 -14.61 -23.53
CA SER A 63 6.46 -15.99 -23.56
C SER A 63 5.32 -16.19 -24.56
N ARG A 64 4.45 -15.18 -24.73
CA ARG A 64 3.29 -15.26 -25.62
C ARG A 64 3.58 -14.88 -27.07
N THR A 65 4.56 -14.02 -27.32
CA THR A 65 4.79 -13.42 -28.65
C THR A 65 6.18 -13.69 -29.23
N GLY A 66 7.12 -14.15 -28.41
CA GLY A 66 8.53 -14.23 -28.77
C GLY A 66 9.25 -12.88 -28.79
N LEU A 67 8.57 -11.76 -28.52
CA LEU A 67 9.13 -10.41 -28.59
C LEU A 67 9.59 -9.91 -27.21
N SER A 68 10.83 -9.43 -27.12
CA SER A 68 11.41 -8.97 -25.86
C SER A 68 11.28 -7.46 -25.71
N GLN A 69 11.18 -7.01 -24.47
CA GLN A 69 11.18 -5.59 -24.11
C GLN A 69 12.17 -5.33 -22.98
N THR A 70 12.64 -4.09 -22.89
CA THR A 70 13.39 -3.56 -21.75
C THR A 70 12.48 -2.69 -20.90
N VAL A 71 12.67 -2.71 -19.59
CA VAL A 71 11.91 -1.92 -18.61
C VAL A 71 12.81 -0.81 -18.08
N THR A 72 12.36 0.44 -18.17
CA THR A 72 13.04 1.57 -17.53
C THR A 72 12.10 2.22 -16.53
N VAL A 73 12.55 2.39 -15.28
CA VAL A 73 11.75 3.04 -14.23
C VAL A 73 12.52 4.21 -13.64
N ASP A 74 11.93 5.40 -13.72
CA ASP A 74 12.45 6.61 -13.11
C ASP A 74 11.97 6.73 -11.65
N ILE A 75 12.87 7.12 -10.73
CA ILE A 75 12.56 7.13 -9.30
C ILE A 75 11.54 8.22 -8.91
N ASP A 76 11.55 9.37 -9.60
CA ASP A 76 10.63 10.47 -9.29
C ASP A 76 9.24 10.15 -9.84
N ALA A 77 9.17 9.59 -11.05
CA ALA A 77 7.91 9.08 -11.60
C ALA A 77 7.32 7.95 -10.74
N ALA A 78 8.17 7.01 -10.26
CA ALA A 78 7.75 5.94 -9.38
C ALA A 78 7.21 6.48 -8.04
N SER A 79 7.93 7.43 -7.44
CA SER A 79 7.55 8.06 -6.17
C SER A 79 6.27 8.88 -6.29
N ALA A 80 6.06 9.57 -7.43
CA ALA A 80 4.81 10.24 -7.74
C ALA A 80 3.64 9.25 -7.87
N SER A 81 3.86 8.09 -8.49
CA SER A 81 2.85 7.02 -8.60
C SER A 81 2.44 6.47 -7.23
N PHE A 82 3.38 6.30 -6.30
CA PHE A 82 3.12 5.88 -4.91
C PHE A 82 2.29 6.88 -4.08
N ARG A 83 2.04 8.07 -4.65
CA ARG A 83 1.27 9.16 -4.06
C ARG A 83 0.20 9.68 -5.03
N SER A 84 -0.20 8.85 -6.00
CA SER A 84 -1.08 9.22 -7.12
C SER A 84 -2.38 9.89 -6.66
N GLU A 85 -2.87 9.51 -5.48
CA GLU A 85 -4.08 10.07 -4.89
C GLU A 85 -3.97 11.58 -4.62
N ASN A 86 -2.76 12.09 -4.36
CA ASN A 86 -2.52 13.53 -4.14
C ASN A 86 -2.59 14.34 -5.43
N TYR A 87 -2.44 13.68 -6.58
CA TYR A 87 -2.44 14.29 -7.91
C TYR A 87 -3.78 14.10 -8.64
N LEU A 88 -4.72 13.36 -8.04
CA LEU A 88 -6.04 13.09 -8.61
C LEU A 88 -6.84 14.38 -8.83
N ARG A 89 -7.24 14.60 -10.09
CA ARG A 89 -8.18 15.66 -10.47
C ARG A 89 -9.44 15.07 -11.10
N VAL A 90 -10.59 15.61 -10.74
CA VAL A 90 -11.90 15.30 -11.37
C VAL A 90 -12.51 16.61 -11.85
N ASN A 91 -12.74 16.73 -13.16
CA ASN A 91 -13.20 17.97 -13.80
C ASN A 91 -12.32 19.18 -13.45
N GLY A 92 -10.99 18.98 -13.48
CA GLY A 92 -10.01 20.03 -13.15
C GLY A 92 -9.80 20.30 -11.65
N ASN A 93 -10.69 19.83 -10.78
CA ASN A 93 -10.63 20.06 -9.34
C ASN A 93 -9.86 18.96 -8.62
N ASN A 94 -8.98 19.35 -7.69
CA ASN A 94 -8.31 18.39 -6.81
C ASN A 94 -9.35 17.71 -5.91
N ARG A 95 -9.35 16.37 -5.88
CA ARG A 95 -10.25 15.58 -5.04
C ARG A 95 -9.55 14.86 -3.89
N PHE A 96 -8.28 15.16 -3.63
CA PHE A 96 -7.60 14.65 -2.44
C PHE A 96 -8.15 15.30 -1.17
N HIS A 97 -9.28 14.78 -0.68
CA HIS A 97 -9.84 15.08 0.63
C HIS A 97 -10.49 13.82 1.18
N THR A 98 -9.71 13.04 1.92
CA THR A 98 -10.20 11.82 2.58
C THR A 98 -11.14 12.11 3.75
N ASN A 99 -11.23 13.37 4.20
CA ASN A 99 -12.09 13.75 5.32
C ASN A 99 -12.72 15.15 5.10
N LYS A 100 -14.06 15.22 5.05
CA LYS A 100 -14.83 16.48 4.92
C LYS A 100 -14.89 17.28 6.23
N LEU A 101 -14.33 16.73 7.32
CA LEU A 101 -14.32 17.39 8.62
C LEU A 101 -13.33 18.55 8.64
N LYS A 102 -13.73 19.63 9.31
CA LYS A 102 -12.80 20.71 9.65
C LYS A 102 -11.67 20.18 10.55
N PRO A 103 -10.44 20.74 10.49
CA PRO A 103 -9.28 20.24 11.23
C PRO A 103 -9.52 20.02 12.72
N GLU A 104 -10.28 20.89 13.37
CA GLU A 104 -10.64 20.81 14.79
C GLU A 104 -11.53 19.61 15.14
N ASN A 105 -12.27 19.08 14.16
CA ASN A 105 -13.18 17.94 14.31
C ASN A 105 -12.57 16.64 13.78
N ASN A 106 -11.45 16.73 13.06
CA ASN A 106 -10.71 15.60 12.54
C ASN A 106 -9.80 15.01 13.62
N ILE A 107 -10.26 13.90 14.20
CA ILE A 107 -9.53 13.20 15.26
C ILE A 107 -8.59 12.09 14.73
N HIS A 108 -8.47 11.93 13.42
CA HIS A 108 -7.47 11.04 12.83
C HIS A 108 -6.08 11.65 12.97
N GLY A 109 -5.07 10.83 13.21
CA GLY A 109 -3.66 11.23 13.20
C GLY A 109 -2.95 10.96 14.52
N PHE A 110 -1.85 11.69 14.75
CA PHE A 110 -0.92 11.45 15.85
C PHE A 110 -1.18 12.36 17.05
N TYR A 111 -1.02 11.80 18.25
CA TYR A 111 -1.23 12.47 19.53
C TYR A 111 -0.15 12.08 20.52
N ARG A 112 0.33 13.05 21.30
CA ARG A 112 1.18 12.81 22.47
C ARG A 112 0.33 12.31 23.63
N CYS A 113 0.86 11.36 24.39
CA CYS A 113 0.26 10.78 25.58
C CYS A 113 0.97 11.29 26.84
N GLY A 114 0.43 10.94 28.02
CA GLY A 114 0.93 11.43 29.32
C GLY A 114 2.33 10.92 29.69
N ASP A 115 2.80 9.87 29.03
CA ASP A 115 4.15 9.28 29.17
C ASP A 115 5.14 9.81 28.13
N ASP A 116 4.83 10.93 27.46
CA ASP A 116 5.57 11.48 26.31
C ASP A 116 5.63 10.60 25.06
N GLY A 117 5.02 9.41 25.12
CA GLY A 117 4.83 8.54 23.97
C GLY A 117 3.82 9.12 22.98
N TRP A 118 3.77 8.53 21.79
CA TRP A 118 2.82 8.92 20.75
C TRP A 118 1.89 7.77 20.39
N ILE A 119 0.65 8.10 20.04
CA ILE A 119 -0.33 7.17 19.48
C ILE A 119 -0.87 7.70 18.15
N GLN A 120 -1.04 6.82 17.18
CA GLN A 120 -1.81 7.09 15.97
C GLN A 120 -3.25 6.59 16.16
N LEU A 121 -4.24 7.47 15.95
CA LEU A 121 -5.65 7.11 15.90
C LEU A 121 -6.14 7.02 14.46
N HIS A 122 -6.71 5.88 14.05
CA HIS A 122 -7.32 5.74 12.72
C HIS A 122 -8.83 5.99 12.77
N ALA A 123 -9.22 7.25 12.53
CA ALA A 123 -10.60 7.73 12.60
C ALA A 123 -11.15 8.24 11.26
N ASN A 124 -10.65 7.70 10.14
CA ASN A 124 -11.12 8.05 8.80
C ASN A 124 -12.53 7.52 8.48
N TYR A 125 -12.97 6.47 9.18
CA TYR A 125 -14.31 5.90 9.04
C TYR A 125 -15.25 6.42 10.13
N PRO A 126 -16.51 6.78 9.80
CA PRO A 126 -17.47 7.34 10.75
C PRO A 126 -17.65 6.49 12.01
N GLN A 127 -17.77 5.17 11.84
CA GLN A 127 -17.96 4.24 12.96
C GLN A 127 -16.72 4.17 13.87
N HIS A 128 -15.51 4.08 13.29
CA HIS A 128 -14.27 4.14 14.07
C HIS A 128 -14.15 5.46 14.85
N ARG A 129 -14.47 6.59 14.21
CA ARG A 129 -14.47 7.90 14.88
C ARG A 129 -15.44 7.90 16.07
N LYS A 130 -16.67 7.44 15.86
CA LYS A 130 -17.71 7.39 16.91
C LYS A 130 -17.24 6.56 18.11
N ASP A 131 -16.72 5.36 17.84
CA ASP A 131 -16.36 4.42 18.90
C ASP A 131 -15.09 4.85 19.65
N ILE A 132 -14.13 5.49 18.96
CA ILE A 132 -12.97 6.14 19.63
C ILE A 132 -13.46 7.22 20.58
N LEU A 133 -14.38 8.10 20.15
CA LEU A 133 -14.91 9.18 21.00
C LEU A 133 -15.69 8.66 22.18
N GLN A 134 -16.50 7.61 21.98
CA GLN A 134 -17.24 6.96 23.06
C GLN A 134 -16.29 6.33 24.09
N THR A 135 -15.24 5.64 23.61
CA THR A 135 -14.26 4.96 24.46
C THR A 135 -13.42 5.94 25.27
N LEU A 136 -13.03 7.07 24.66
CA LEU A 136 -12.28 8.14 25.31
C LEU A 136 -13.18 9.12 26.07
N ARG A 137 -14.50 9.04 25.91
CA ARG A 137 -15.51 9.95 26.49
C ARG A 137 -15.26 11.41 26.11
N CYS A 138 -15.08 11.68 24.81
CA CYS A 138 -14.77 13.01 24.26
C CYS A 138 -15.90 13.53 23.35
N ASP A 139 -16.01 14.85 23.25
CA ASP A 139 -17.08 15.59 22.53
C ASP A 139 -16.85 15.74 21.01
N GLY A 140 -15.89 15.01 20.44
CA GLY A 140 -15.59 15.04 19.01
C GLY A 140 -14.56 16.08 18.59
N LEU A 141 -14.10 16.93 19.52
CA LEU A 141 -13.04 17.89 19.25
C LEU A 141 -11.66 17.23 19.38
N ARG A 142 -10.76 17.53 18.44
CA ARG A 142 -9.36 17.10 18.45
C ARG A 142 -8.66 17.49 19.77
N LYS A 143 -8.98 18.67 20.31
CA LYS A 143 -8.45 19.15 21.59
C LYS A 143 -8.91 18.30 22.78
N SER A 144 -10.18 17.90 22.81
CA SER A 144 -10.74 17.05 23.86
C SER A 144 -10.06 15.67 23.88
N VAL A 145 -9.90 15.07 22.69
CA VAL A 145 -9.14 13.81 22.52
C VAL A 145 -7.69 13.97 22.96
N SER A 146 -7.02 15.05 22.55
CA SER A 146 -5.63 15.33 22.95
C SER A 146 -5.50 15.45 24.48
N ASN A 147 -6.37 16.23 25.12
CA ASN A 147 -6.37 16.40 26.58
C ASN A 147 -6.59 15.06 27.29
N LYS A 148 -7.46 14.21 26.74
CA LYS A 148 -7.72 12.90 27.32
C LYS A 148 -6.51 11.96 27.21
N LEU A 149 -5.83 11.95 26.07
CA LEU A 149 -4.66 11.10 25.86
C LEU A 149 -3.46 11.53 26.73
N LEU A 150 -3.35 12.81 27.07
CA LEU A 150 -2.35 13.30 28.02
C LEU A 150 -2.54 12.76 29.46
N THR A 151 -3.66 12.10 29.78
CA THR A 151 -3.91 11.52 31.11
C THR A 151 -3.56 10.03 31.21
N MET A 152 -2.98 9.42 30.19
CA MET A 152 -2.68 7.99 30.14
C MET A 152 -1.40 7.73 29.34
N SER A 153 -0.79 6.57 29.51
CA SER A 153 0.36 6.18 28.66
C SER A 153 -0.08 5.83 27.24
N ALA A 154 0.82 5.91 26.27
CA ALA A 154 0.52 5.53 24.88
C ALA A 154 0.12 4.04 24.77
N LEU A 155 0.73 3.18 25.59
CA LEU A 155 0.39 1.75 25.64
C LEU A 155 -0.99 1.51 26.27
N GLU A 156 -1.35 2.23 27.33
CA GLU A 156 -2.70 2.16 27.91
C GLU A 156 -3.76 2.59 26.90
N ALA A 157 -3.51 3.69 26.17
CA ALA A 157 -4.41 4.18 25.13
C ALA A 157 -4.56 3.18 23.97
N GLU A 158 -3.45 2.60 23.50
CA GLU A 158 -3.46 1.54 22.48
C GLU A 158 -4.30 0.36 22.95
N ASN A 159 -3.97 -0.24 24.10
CA ASN A 159 -4.67 -1.41 24.64
C ASN A 159 -6.18 -1.12 24.85
N LYS A 160 -6.52 0.06 25.36
CA LYS A 160 -7.92 0.45 25.59
C LYS A 160 -8.75 0.48 24.31
N LEU A 161 -8.15 0.89 23.20
CA LEU A 161 -8.81 0.99 21.90
C LEU A 161 -8.77 -0.35 21.14
N THR A 162 -7.63 -1.03 21.12
CA THR A 162 -7.46 -2.27 20.35
C THR A 162 -8.19 -3.46 20.98
N ASN A 163 -8.36 -3.50 22.31
CA ASN A 163 -9.12 -4.56 23.00
C ASN A 163 -10.61 -4.59 22.60
N ILE A 164 -11.14 -3.52 22.02
CA ILE A 164 -12.50 -3.44 21.47
C ILE A 164 -12.50 -3.36 19.94
N GLY A 165 -11.39 -3.71 19.29
CA GLY A 165 -11.25 -3.79 17.84
C GLY A 165 -11.05 -2.46 17.13
N LEU A 166 -10.73 -1.37 17.84
CA LEU A 166 -10.49 -0.08 17.19
C LEU A 166 -9.06 0.06 16.68
N PRO A 167 -8.85 0.64 15.48
CA PRO A 167 -7.54 0.79 14.88
C PRO A 167 -6.80 1.98 15.51
N ALA A 168 -5.91 1.66 16.46
CA ALA A 168 -4.97 2.59 17.06
C ALA A 168 -3.64 1.89 17.32
N GLY A 169 -2.54 2.63 17.35
CA GLY A 169 -1.21 2.07 17.57
C GLY A 169 -0.28 3.04 18.27
N LYS A 170 0.42 2.56 19.32
CA LYS A 170 1.55 3.27 19.91
C LYS A 170 2.66 3.38 18.87
N MET A 171 3.19 4.59 18.69
CA MET A 171 4.39 4.84 17.90
C MET A 171 5.59 4.31 18.67
N ARG A 172 6.19 3.25 18.14
CA ARG A 172 7.34 2.57 18.74
C ARG A 172 8.63 3.02 18.06
N THR A 173 9.73 3.08 18.79
CA THR A 173 11.07 3.18 18.18
C THR A 173 11.43 1.87 17.47
N VAL A 174 12.53 1.88 16.71
CA VAL A 174 13.04 0.68 16.04
C VAL A 174 13.42 -0.38 17.08
N GLU A 175 14.03 0.04 18.19
CA GLU A 175 14.44 -0.82 19.30
C GLU A 175 13.21 -1.42 19.97
N GLU A 176 12.23 -0.59 20.37
CA GLU A 176 10.96 -1.04 20.97
C GLU A 176 10.21 -2.01 20.04
N TRP A 177 10.21 -1.78 18.73
CA TRP A 177 9.57 -2.69 17.77
C TRP A 177 10.34 -4.01 17.63
N SER A 178 11.67 -3.98 17.64
CA SER A 178 12.49 -5.17 17.46
C SER A 178 12.40 -6.15 18.65
N GLU A 179 12.05 -5.65 19.84
CA GLU A 179 11.78 -6.43 21.05
C GLU A 179 10.29 -6.83 21.18
N HIS A 180 9.40 -6.25 20.37
CA HIS A 180 7.97 -6.51 20.46
C HIS A 180 7.62 -7.93 19.98
N PRO A 181 6.65 -8.66 20.60
CA PRO A 181 6.31 -10.02 20.18
C PRO A 181 5.93 -10.13 18.70
N GLN A 182 5.12 -9.19 18.20
CA GLN A 182 4.74 -9.11 16.79
C GLN A 182 5.94 -8.75 15.89
N GLY A 183 6.88 -7.92 16.37
CA GLY A 183 8.11 -7.60 15.68
C GLY A 183 9.00 -8.83 15.48
N HIS A 184 9.20 -9.62 16.54
CA HIS A 184 9.88 -10.92 16.46
C HIS A 184 9.20 -11.89 15.51
N ALA A 185 7.86 -11.93 15.51
CA ALA A 185 7.10 -12.81 14.63
C ALA A 185 7.31 -12.43 13.15
N VAL A 186 7.12 -11.16 12.78
CA VAL A 186 7.24 -10.73 11.38
C VAL A 186 8.68 -10.72 10.87
N ALA A 187 9.67 -10.50 11.74
CA ALA A 187 11.09 -10.52 11.36
C ALA A 187 11.57 -11.89 10.84
N ARG A 188 10.84 -12.97 11.15
CA ARG A 188 11.14 -14.33 10.71
C ARG A 188 10.35 -14.75 9.46
N MET A 189 9.43 -13.91 8.99
CA MET A 189 8.58 -14.20 7.84
C MET A 189 9.25 -13.72 6.55
N PRO A 190 9.11 -14.44 5.43
CA PRO A 190 9.46 -13.90 4.13
C PRO A 190 8.55 -12.72 3.77
N LEU A 191 9.00 -11.84 2.88
CA LEU A 191 8.23 -10.66 2.46
C LEU A 191 6.87 -11.03 1.85
N PHE A 192 6.83 -12.11 1.05
CA PHE A 192 5.61 -12.75 0.58
C PHE A 192 5.86 -14.24 0.33
N THR A 193 4.79 -15.01 0.22
CA THR A 193 4.82 -16.43 -0.15
C THR A 193 3.85 -16.71 -1.28
N ILE A 194 4.22 -17.61 -2.20
CA ILE A 194 3.32 -18.12 -3.24
C ILE A 194 2.95 -19.55 -2.88
N THR A 195 1.66 -19.81 -2.68
CA THR A 195 1.16 -21.13 -2.28
C THR A 195 0.18 -21.64 -3.32
N LYS A 196 0.43 -22.84 -3.86
CA LYS A 196 -0.52 -23.53 -4.74
C LYS A 196 -1.69 -24.05 -3.91
N ILE A 197 -2.90 -23.59 -4.22
CA ILE A 197 -4.13 -23.91 -3.46
C ILE A 197 -4.96 -25.04 -4.06
N GLY A 198 -4.59 -25.56 -5.22
CA GLY A 198 -5.29 -26.65 -5.90
C GLY A 198 -4.72 -26.94 -7.29
N ASP A 199 -5.24 -28.01 -7.91
CA ASP A 199 -4.94 -28.37 -9.29
C ASP A 199 -6.01 -27.81 -10.24
N ALA A 200 -5.57 -27.24 -11.35
CA ALA A 200 -6.43 -26.81 -12.44
C ALA A 200 -5.68 -26.94 -13.76
N ALA A 201 -6.41 -27.13 -14.86
CA ALA A 201 -5.81 -27.05 -16.19
C ALA A 201 -5.22 -25.65 -16.42
N PRO A 202 -4.03 -25.52 -17.03
CA PRO A 202 -3.46 -24.22 -17.37
C PRO A 202 -4.42 -23.40 -18.23
N ILE A 203 -4.47 -22.09 -17.99
CA ILE A 203 -5.26 -21.16 -18.81
C ILE A 203 -4.69 -21.14 -20.22
N LYS A 204 -5.52 -21.44 -21.22
CA LYS A 204 -5.14 -21.34 -22.63
C LYS A 204 -5.13 -19.87 -23.05
N LEU A 205 -3.95 -19.28 -23.10
CA LEU A 205 -3.78 -17.90 -23.53
C LEU A 205 -3.76 -17.78 -25.06
N SER A 206 -4.32 -16.68 -25.58
CA SER A 206 -4.25 -16.34 -27.00
C SER A 206 -2.80 -16.24 -27.46
N GLN A 207 -2.51 -16.81 -28.63
CA GLN A 207 -1.21 -16.77 -29.31
C GLN A 207 -0.96 -15.44 -30.05
N ASN A 208 -2.00 -14.63 -30.24
CA ASN A 208 -1.90 -13.30 -30.85
C ASN A 208 -2.43 -12.22 -29.90
N PRO A 209 -1.82 -12.03 -28.71
CA PRO A 209 -2.24 -10.99 -27.80
C PRO A 209 -1.87 -9.59 -28.31
N LYS A 210 -2.70 -8.61 -27.99
CA LYS A 210 -2.40 -7.18 -28.08
C LYS A 210 -1.84 -6.63 -26.77
N ARG A 211 -2.10 -7.31 -25.64
CA ARG A 211 -1.58 -6.94 -24.32
C ARG A 211 -1.11 -8.17 -23.52
N PRO A 212 -0.12 -8.02 -22.61
CA PRO A 212 0.49 -9.14 -21.91
C PRO A 212 -0.50 -10.03 -21.14
N LEU A 213 -1.48 -9.44 -20.46
CA LEU A 213 -2.49 -10.14 -19.67
C LEU A 213 -3.83 -10.32 -20.39
N GLU A 214 -3.90 -10.08 -21.70
CA GLU A 214 -5.14 -10.26 -22.46
C GLU A 214 -5.68 -11.69 -22.34
N GLY A 215 -6.95 -11.80 -21.94
CA GLY A 215 -7.66 -13.06 -21.70
C GLY A 215 -7.54 -13.58 -20.26
N ILE A 216 -6.80 -12.90 -19.38
CA ILE A 216 -6.78 -13.17 -17.95
C ILE A 216 -7.96 -12.46 -17.28
N LYS A 217 -8.71 -13.20 -16.47
CA LYS A 217 -9.80 -12.67 -15.65
C LYS A 217 -9.39 -12.68 -14.19
N THR A 218 -9.50 -11.54 -13.53
CA THR A 218 -9.15 -11.37 -12.13
C THR A 218 -10.39 -10.97 -11.34
N LEU A 219 -10.66 -11.69 -10.25
CA LEU A 219 -11.65 -11.29 -9.25
C LEU A 219 -10.93 -10.60 -8.10
N ASP A 220 -11.17 -9.30 -7.94
CA ASP A 220 -10.62 -8.50 -6.85
C ASP A 220 -11.66 -8.38 -5.72
N LEU A 221 -11.38 -9.03 -4.59
CA LEU A 221 -12.20 -9.03 -3.37
C LEU A 221 -11.62 -8.16 -2.26
N THR A 222 -10.80 -7.18 -2.62
CA THR A 222 -10.06 -6.34 -1.68
C THR A 222 -10.66 -4.94 -1.57
N LYS A 223 -10.11 -4.12 -0.67
CA LYS A 223 -10.59 -2.75 -0.41
C LYS A 223 -9.47 -1.73 -0.32
N VAL A 224 -9.86 -0.50 -0.65
CA VAL A 224 -9.15 0.75 -0.39
C VAL A 224 -7.88 0.96 -1.22
N ILE A 225 -6.74 0.36 -0.84
CA ILE A 225 -5.42 0.74 -1.41
C ILE A 225 -4.69 -0.45 -2.00
N ALA A 226 -4.08 -1.31 -1.17
CA ALA A 226 -3.10 -2.29 -1.63
C ALA A 226 -3.68 -3.31 -2.61
N GLY A 227 -4.88 -3.82 -2.32
CA GLY A 227 -5.52 -4.78 -3.19
C GLY A 227 -6.08 -4.17 -4.48
N PRO A 228 -6.83 -3.04 -4.44
CA PRO A 228 -7.26 -2.38 -5.68
C PRO A 228 -6.10 -1.94 -6.57
N LEU A 229 -4.97 -1.53 -5.98
CA LEU A 229 -3.75 -1.26 -6.73
C LEU A 229 -3.28 -2.48 -7.54
N ILE A 230 -3.31 -3.69 -6.95
CA ILE A 230 -3.00 -4.93 -7.67
C ILE A 230 -3.97 -5.12 -8.84
N GLY A 231 -5.28 -4.96 -8.61
CA GLY A 231 -6.30 -5.04 -9.65
C GLY A 231 -6.01 -4.06 -10.80
N ARG A 232 -5.81 -2.78 -10.48
CA ARG A 232 -5.46 -1.74 -11.45
C ARG A 232 -4.19 -2.08 -12.24
N THR A 233 -3.12 -2.52 -11.58
CA THR A 233 -1.87 -2.92 -12.27
C THR A 233 -2.12 -4.06 -13.26
N LEU A 234 -2.94 -5.05 -12.93
CA LEU A 234 -3.29 -6.14 -13.85
C LEU A 234 -4.11 -5.62 -15.05
N ALA A 235 -5.08 -4.73 -14.82
CA ALA A 235 -5.87 -4.11 -15.88
C ALA A 235 -5.02 -3.20 -16.79
N GLU A 236 -4.04 -2.47 -16.24
CA GLU A 236 -3.04 -1.71 -17.00
C GLU A 236 -2.19 -2.60 -17.93
N HIS A 237 -2.14 -3.91 -17.69
CA HIS A 237 -1.52 -4.89 -18.58
C HIS A 237 -2.52 -5.73 -19.39
N GLY A 238 -3.81 -5.40 -19.35
CA GLY A 238 -4.85 -5.95 -20.21
C GLY A 238 -5.66 -7.11 -19.64
N ALA A 239 -5.58 -7.37 -18.33
CA ALA A 239 -6.50 -8.30 -17.68
C ALA A 239 -7.91 -7.69 -17.57
N ASP A 240 -8.94 -8.54 -17.61
CA ASP A 240 -10.31 -8.17 -17.24
C ASP A 240 -10.45 -8.29 -15.72
N VAL A 241 -10.61 -7.17 -15.03
CA VAL A 241 -10.70 -7.14 -13.57
C VAL A 241 -12.14 -6.87 -13.14
N ILE A 242 -12.68 -7.73 -12.30
CA ILE A 242 -13.97 -7.50 -11.64
C ILE A 242 -13.67 -7.21 -10.18
N TRP A 243 -13.83 -5.95 -9.79
CA TRP A 243 -13.76 -5.55 -8.40
C TRP A 243 -15.13 -5.70 -7.73
N VAL A 244 -15.20 -6.53 -6.69
CA VAL A 244 -16.42 -6.77 -5.92
C VAL A 244 -16.25 -6.24 -4.51
N ASN A 245 -17.18 -5.39 -4.10
CA ASN A 245 -17.21 -4.81 -2.77
C ASN A 245 -18.62 -4.85 -2.18
N GLY A 246 -18.71 -5.04 -0.86
CA GLY A 246 -19.99 -5.09 -0.16
C GLY A 246 -20.68 -3.71 -0.14
N PRO A 247 -21.98 -3.60 -0.43
CA PRO A 247 -22.68 -2.31 -0.52
C PRO A 247 -22.81 -1.58 0.81
N HIS A 248 -22.64 -2.28 1.93
CA HIS A 248 -22.72 -1.74 3.29
C HIS A 248 -21.37 -1.24 3.83
N LEU A 249 -20.28 -1.45 3.08
CA LEU A 249 -18.94 -1.11 3.55
C LEU A 249 -18.59 0.32 3.16
N ASP A 250 -18.04 1.06 4.13
CA ASP A 250 -17.55 2.41 3.88
C ASP A 250 -16.48 2.44 2.77
N LEU A 251 -16.44 3.58 2.08
CA LEU A 251 -15.53 3.88 0.99
C LEU A 251 -14.86 5.24 1.20
N ILE A 252 -13.59 5.32 0.84
CA ILE A 252 -12.88 6.59 0.70
C ILE A 252 -12.92 6.92 -0.79
N GLU A 253 -13.87 7.77 -1.20
CA GLU A 253 -14.20 8.05 -2.61
C GLU A 253 -12.96 8.36 -3.46
N SER A 254 -12.05 9.22 -2.98
CA SER A 254 -10.83 9.58 -3.70
C SER A 254 -9.91 8.38 -3.97
N LEU A 255 -9.79 7.47 -3.01
CA LEU A 255 -8.96 6.27 -3.16
C LEU A 255 -9.61 5.25 -4.08
N VAL A 256 -10.94 5.11 -4.05
CA VAL A 256 -11.65 4.26 -5.01
C VAL A 256 -11.49 4.82 -6.43
N ILE A 257 -11.65 6.13 -6.61
CA ILE A 257 -11.48 6.77 -7.91
C ILE A 257 -10.07 6.58 -8.44
N ASP A 258 -9.03 6.60 -7.60
CA ASP A 258 -7.64 6.49 -8.05
C ASP A 258 -7.16 5.04 -8.21
N MET A 259 -7.50 4.17 -7.26
CA MET A 259 -6.95 2.81 -7.16
C MET A 259 -7.84 1.74 -7.78
N SER A 260 -9.15 1.96 -7.93
CA SER A 260 -10.09 0.94 -8.43
C SER A 260 -10.46 1.14 -9.92
N ARG A 261 -9.54 1.70 -10.72
CA ARG A 261 -9.70 1.80 -12.18
C ARG A 261 -9.10 0.56 -12.83
N GLY A 262 -9.93 -0.31 -13.39
CA GLY A 262 -9.50 -1.52 -14.07
C GLY A 262 -10.67 -2.42 -14.36
#